data_AF-A0A7V1HW57-F1
#
_entry.id   AF-A0A7V1HW57-F1
#
_cell.length_a   1.000
_cell.length_b   1.000
_cell.length_c   1.000
_cell.angle_alpha   90.00
_cell.angle_beta   90.00
_cell.angle_gamma   90.00
#
_symmetry.space_group_name_H-M   'P 1'
#
loop_
_entity.id
_entity.type
_entity.pdbx_description
1 polymer ?
#
loop_
_entity_poly.entity_id
_entity_poly.type
_entity_poly.pdbx_seq_one_letter_code
_entity_poly.pdbx_strand_id
1 'polypeptide(L)'
;MSGPMSDFSRRTHAGMRACFDQINQQGGINGHRIVLRLRNDHGQPENAARQAQQLIDDFNSVMIVGAVGADTAADVAQVCRQKNIAFVSPFSGSPAFSDRE
;
A
#
# COMPACT_ATOMS: atom_id res chain seq x y z
N MET A 1 1.72 -6.78 10.45
CA MET A 1 1.26 -8.11 10.04
C MET A 1 0.77 -8.91 11.24
N SER A 2 -0.17 -8.34 11.97
CA SER A 2 -0.86 -8.95 13.11
C SER A 2 -2.32 -8.50 13.08
N GLY A 3 -3.23 -9.25 13.70
CA GLY A 3 -4.67 -8.97 13.68
C GLY A 3 -5.47 -9.88 12.73
N PRO A 4 -6.81 -9.73 12.64
CA PRO A 4 -7.71 -10.69 12.02
C PRO A 4 -7.41 -11.00 10.54
N MET A 5 -6.82 -10.05 9.82
CA MET A 5 -6.48 -10.16 8.40
C MET A 5 -5.00 -10.50 8.14
N SER A 6 -4.27 -11.00 9.15
CA SER A 6 -2.82 -11.19 9.03
C SER A 6 -2.42 -12.22 7.98
N ASP A 7 -3.16 -13.32 7.87
CA ASP A 7 -2.80 -14.41 6.96
C ASP A 7 -3.09 -14.04 5.50
N PHE A 8 -4.20 -13.34 5.27
CA PHE A 8 -4.49 -12.71 4.00
C PHE A 8 -3.36 -11.73 3.60
N SER A 9 -2.97 -10.84 4.52
CA SER A 9 -1.91 -9.87 4.28
C SER A 9 -0.55 -10.52 4.00
N ARG A 10 -0.22 -11.63 4.69
CA ARG A 10 1.00 -12.42 4.44
C ARG A 10 1.02 -13.00 3.04
N ARG A 11 -0.06 -13.64 2.61
CA ARG A 11 -0.17 -14.27 1.28
C ARG A 11 -0.07 -13.24 0.17
N THR A 12 -0.78 -12.13 0.30
CA THR A 12 -0.72 -11.03 -0.65
C THR A 12 0.69 -10.44 -0.76
N HIS A 13 1.34 -10.16 0.38
CA HIS A 13 2.70 -9.66 0.40
C HIS A 13 3.69 -10.63 -0.26
N ALA A 14 3.55 -11.94 -0.01
CA ALA A 14 4.39 -12.95 -0.65
C ALA A 14 4.22 -12.95 -2.18
N GLY A 15 2.98 -12.86 -2.68
CA GLY A 15 2.70 -12.77 -4.11
C GLY A 15 3.29 -11.52 -4.77
N MET A 16 3.10 -10.36 -4.15
CA MET A 16 3.72 -9.10 -4.62
C MET A 16 5.24 -9.20 -4.65
N ARG A 17 5.84 -9.75 -3.58
CA ARG A 17 7.29 -9.91 -3.48
C ARG A 17 7.83 -10.82 -4.58
N ALA A 18 7.19 -11.96 -4.83
CA ALA A 18 7.59 -12.88 -5.89
C ALA A 18 7.55 -12.20 -7.27
N CYS A 19 6.47 -11.47 -7.57
CA CYS A 19 6.33 -10.74 -8.83
C CYS A 19 7.42 -9.67 -9.00
N PHE A 20 7.64 -8.83 -7.99
CA PHE A 20 8.65 -7.77 -8.06
C PHE A 20 10.07 -8.30 -8.08
N ASP A 21 10.36 -9.41 -7.39
CA ASP A 21 11.67 -10.04 -7.47
C ASP A 21 11.94 -10.59 -8.88
N GLN A 22 10.94 -11.16 -9.56
CA GLN A 22 11.06 -11.58 -10.96
C GLN A 22 11.34 -10.39 -11.89
N ILE A 23 10.63 -9.27 -11.74
CA ILE A 23 10.87 -8.05 -12.54
C ILE A 23 12.29 -7.51 -12.27
N ASN A 24 12.70 -7.47 -11.01
CA ASN A 24 14.02 -7.01 -10.62
C ASN A 24 15.15 -7.89 -11.18
N GLN A 25 14.94 -9.19 -11.29
CA GLN A 25 15.89 -10.11 -11.93
C GLN A 25 16.04 -9.83 -13.43
N GLN A 26 15.04 -9.25 -14.07
CA GLN A 26 15.05 -8.85 -15.49
C GLN A 26 15.63 -7.44 -15.71
N GLY A 27 16.27 -6.84 -14.69
CA GLY A 27 16.85 -5.49 -14.77
C GLY A 27 15.94 -4.39 -14.21
N GLY A 28 14.80 -4.75 -13.62
CA GLY A 28 13.88 -3.80 -13.01
C GLY A 28 13.06 -3.01 -14.04
N ILE A 29 12.47 -1.90 -13.62
CA ILE A 29 11.70 -1.00 -14.49
C ILE A 29 12.61 0.13 -14.93
N ASN A 30 12.88 0.26 -16.23
CA ASN A 30 13.80 1.26 -16.77
C ASN A 30 15.17 1.26 -16.05
N GLY A 31 15.70 0.08 -15.72
CA GLY A 31 16.97 -0.08 -15.00
C GLY A 31 16.90 0.15 -13.47
N HIS A 32 15.72 0.46 -12.92
CA HIS A 32 15.53 0.72 -11.49
C HIS A 32 14.90 -0.48 -10.79
N ARG A 33 15.46 -0.85 -9.64
CA ARG A 33 14.95 -1.95 -8.81
C ARG A 33 13.72 -1.50 -8.00
N ILE A 34 12.66 -2.30 -8.04
CA ILE A 34 11.48 -2.13 -7.18
C ILE A 34 11.83 -2.58 -5.75
N VAL A 35 11.56 -1.74 -4.76
CA VAL A 35 11.73 -2.05 -3.33
C VAL A 35 10.37 -2.04 -2.65
N LEU A 36 9.91 -3.21 -2.22
CA LEU A 36 8.68 -3.35 -1.45
C LEU A 36 8.96 -3.11 0.05
N ARG A 37 8.31 -2.10 0.63
CA ARG A 37 8.35 -1.79 2.06
C ARG A 37 6.98 -2.06 2.68
N LEU A 38 6.99 -2.53 3.94
CA LEU A 38 5.78 -2.90 4.66
C LEU A 38 5.71 -2.20 6.01
N ARG A 39 4.52 -1.75 6.38
CA ARG A 39 4.16 -1.23 7.71
C ARG A 39 2.89 -1.91 8.21
N ASN A 40 2.67 -1.86 9.53
CA ASN A 40 1.50 -2.45 10.17
C ASN A 40 0.65 -1.34 10.79
N ASP A 41 -0.56 -1.16 10.28
CA ASP A 41 -1.55 -0.22 10.82
C ASP A 41 -2.42 -0.84 11.94
N HIS A 42 -2.27 -2.14 12.19
CA HIS A 42 -3.06 -2.91 13.15
C HIS A 42 -4.59 -2.88 12.87
N GLY A 43 -5.00 -2.55 11.65
CA GLY A 43 -6.40 -2.40 11.28
C GLY A 43 -7.07 -1.14 11.85
N GLN A 44 -6.29 -0.14 12.27
CA GLN A 44 -6.80 1.10 12.84
C GLN A 44 -6.66 2.26 11.83
N PRO A 45 -7.74 2.97 11.46
CA PRO A 45 -7.71 4.01 10.42
C PRO A 45 -6.68 5.12 10.66
N GLU A 46 -6.66 5.70 11.86
CA GLU A 46 -5.68 6.74 12.23
C GLU A 46 -4.22 6.27 12.10
N ASN A 47 -3.97 5.01 12.47
CA ASN A 47 -2.65 4.42 12.29
C ASN A 47 -2.33 4.15 10.82
N ALA A 48 -3.31 3.80 9.98
CA ALA A 48 -3.11 3.58 8.56
C ALA A 48 -2.65 4.86 7.85
N ALA A 49 -3.31 6.00 8.09
CA ALA A 49 -2.88 7.31 7.58
C ALA A 49 -1.43 7.62 8.00
N ARG A 50 -1.11 7.48 9.29
CA ARG A 50 0.23 7.74 9.83
C ARG A 50 1.29 6.81 9.23
N GLN A 51 0.99 5.52 9.07
CA GLN A 51 1.93 4.56 8.49
C GLN A 51 2.16 4.80 6.99
N ALA A 52 1.11 5.17 6.24
CA ALA A 52 1.26 5.59 4.85
C ALA A 52 2.11 6.86 4.76
N GLN A 53 1.89 7.81 5.67
CA GLN A 53 2.67 9.03 5.73
C GLN A 53 4.17 8.75 5.93
N GLN A 54 4.49 7.88 6.88
CA GLN A 54 5.87 7.45 7.13
C GLN A 54 6.48 6.68 5.94
N LEU A 55 5.71 5.84 5.25
CA LEU A 55 6.20 5.16 4.04
C LEU A 55 6.60 6.14 2.95
N ILE A 56 5.81 7.20 2.76
CA ILE A 56 6.10 8.24 1.76
C ILE A 56 7.35 9.03 2.18
N ASP A 57 7.40 9.50 3.42
CA ASP A 57 8.43 10.44 3.86
C ASP A 57 9.77 9.76 4.16
N ASP A 58 9.78 8.60 4.83
CA ASP A 58 11.03 7.94 5.23
C ASP A 58 11.73 7.25 4.05
N PHE A 59 10.97 6.84 3.03
CA PHE A 59 11.49 6.01 1.93
C PHE A 59 11.31 6.63 0.55
N ASN A 60 10.80 7.86 0.45
CA ASN A 60 10.45 8.50 -0.82
C ASN A 60 9.59 7.58 -1.71
N SER A 61 8.60 6.93 -1.09
CA SER A 61 7.75 5.96 -1.79
C SER A 61 6.93 6.65 -2.88
N VAL A 62 7.04 6.17 -4.11
CA VAL A 62 6.32 6.72 -5.28
C VAL A 62 4.89 6.20 -5.43
N MET A 63 4.55 5.13 -4.70
CA MET A 63 3.24 4.49 -4.72
C MET A 63 2.99 3.78 -3.39
N ILE A 64 1.74 3.81 -2.94
CA ILE A 64 1.25 2.96 -1.85
C ILE A 64 0.33 1.89 -2.43
N VAL A 65 0.53 0.63 -2.02
CA VAL A 65 -0.29 -0.50 -2.43
C VAL A 65 -0.87 -1.18 -1.20
N GLY A 66 -2.19 -1.36 -1.15
CA GLY A 66 -2.90 -2.05 -0.07
C GLY A 66 -3.84 -1.16 0.74
N ALA A 67 -3.68 -1.20 2.06
CA ALA A 67 -4.72 -0.96 3.08
C ALA A 67 -5.86 -2.00 3.01
N VAL A 68 -6.12 -2.68 4.13
CA VAL A 68 -7.13 -3.74 4.22
C VAL A 68 -8.29 -3.23 5.08
N GLY A 69 -9.42 -2.93 4.43
CA GLY A 69 -10.60 -2.35 5.06
C GLY A 69 -11.03 -1.03 4.40
N ALA A 70 -12.33 -0.72 4.45
CA ALA A 70 -12.89 0.45 3.80
C ALA A 70 -12.34 1.76 4.38
N ASP A 71 -12.42 1.92 5.70
CA ASP A 71 -12.01 3.15 6.39
C ASP A 71 -10.49 3.36 6.33
N THR A 72 -9.71 2.30 6.58
CA THR A 72 -8.24 2.36 6.46
C THR A 72 -7.81 2.75 5.04
N ALA A 73 -8.51 2.26 4.01
CA ALA A 73 -8.17 2.58 2.64
C ALA A 73 -8.56 4.02 2.27
N ALA A 74 -9.68 4.53 2.80
CA ALA A 74 -10.08 5.92 2.59
C ALA A 74 -9.08 6.91 3.20
N ASP A 75 -8.64 6.66 4.43
CA ASP A 75 -7.65 7.50 5.13
C ASP A 75 -6.28 7.48 4.43
N VAL A 76 -5.83 6.30 3.99
CA VAL A 76 -4.60 6.18 3.20
C VAL A 76 -4.74 6.89 1.84
N ALA A 77 -5.90 6.79 1.19
CA ALA A 77 -6.16 7.49 -0.06
C ALA A 77 -6.07 9.01 0.11
N GLN A 78 -6.61 9.56 1.20
CA GLN A 78 -6.53 10.99 1.50
C GLN A 78 -5.07 11.46 1.64
N VAL A 79 -4.25 10.74 2.39
CA VAL A 79 -2.81 11.04 2.53
C VAL A 79 -2.11 11.00 1.17
N CYS A 80 -2.37 9.96 0.37
CA CYS A 80 -1.77 9.81 -0.95
C CYS A 80 -2.20 10.95 -1.90
N ARG A 81 -3.47 11.36 -1.90
CA ARG A 81 -3.98 12.50 -2.67
C ARG A 81 -3.27 13.80 -2.28
N GLN A 82 -3.16 14.08 -0.99
CA GLN A 82 -2.49 15.29 -0.49
C GLN A 82 -1.01 15.35 -0.90
N LYS A 83 -0.35 14.19 -1.00
CA LYS A 83 1.08 14.08 -1.36
C LYS A 83 1.34 13.78 -2.83
N ASN A 84 0.30 13.74 -3.67
CA ASN A 84 0.40 13.36 -5.08
C ASN A 84 1.10 11.99 -5.30
N ILE A 85 0.82 11.04 -4.42
CA ILE A 85 1.32 9.66 -4.49
C ILE A 85 0.23 8.76 -5.07
N ALA A 86 0.61 7.86 -5.98
CA ALA A 86 -0.32 6.88 -6.52
C ALA A 86 -0.76 5.90 -5.42
N PHE A 87 -2.05 5.59 -5.37
CA PHE A 87 -2.61 4.63 -4.42
C PHE A 87 -3.38 3.53 -5.15
N VAL A 88 -3.05 2.28 -4.84
CA VAL A 88 -3.73 1.09 -5.39
C VAL A 88 -4.22 0.23 -4.22
N SER A 89 -5.53 0.15 -4.01
CA SER A 89 -6.15 -0.70 -2.99
C SER A 89 -7.08 -1.74 -3.62
N PRO A 90 -6.61 -2.96 -3.89
CA PRO A 90 -7.43 -4.00 -4.51
C PRO A 90 -8.36 -4.73 -3.51
N PHE A 91 -8.39 -4.31 -2.24
CA PHE A 91 -9.07 -5.03 -1.15
C PHE A 91 -10.15 -4.20 -0.45
N SER A 92 -10.53 -3.07 -1.04
CA SER A 92 -11.50 -2.15 -0.46
C SER A 92 -12.64 -1.85 -1.41
N GLY A 93 -13.88 -2.02 -0.92
CA GLY A 93 -15.10 -1.59 -1.59
C GLY A 93 -15.58 -0.21 -1.11
N SER A 94 -14.69 0.63 -0.57
CA SER A 94 -15.08 1.94 -0.05
C SER A 94 -15.73 2.79 -1.16
N PRO A 95 -16.85 3.48 -0.88
CA PRO A 95 -17.49 4.39 -1.83
C PRO A 95 -16.54 5.47 -2.35
N ALA A 96 -15.54 5.86 -1.56
CA ALA A 96 -14.49 6.82 -1.91
C ALA A 96 -13.69 6.47 -3.18
N PHE A 97 -13.76 5.21 -3.64
CA PHE A 97 -13.13 4.75 -4.90
C PHE A 97 -14.09 4.71 -6.10
N SER A 98 -15.40 4.86 -5.86
CA SER A 98 -16.43 4.86 -6.91
C SER A 98 -16.95 6.27 -7.21
N ASP A 99 -16.83 7.20 -6.27
CA ASP A 99 -17.16 8.60 -6.50
C ASP A 99 -16.13 9.24 -7.44
N ARG A 100 -16.62 9.66 -8.62
CA ARG A 100 -15.90 10.57 -9.51
C ARG A 100 -16.30 11.97 -9.09
N GLU A 101 -15.36 12.71 -8.49
CA GLU A 101 -15.44 14.17 -8.53
C GLU A 101 -15.12 14.67 -9.95
#